data_AF-A0A1F7FJJ4-F1
#
_entry.id   AF-A0A1F7FJJ4-F1
#
_cell.length_a   1.000
_cell.length_b   1.000
_cell.length_c   1.000
_cell.angle_alpha   90.00
_cell.angle_beta   90.00
_cell.angle_gamma   90.00
#
_symmetry.space_group_name_H-M   'P 1'
#
loop_
_entity.id
_entity.type
_entity.pdbx_description
1 polymer ?
#
loop_
_entity_poly.entity_id
_entity_poly.type
_entity_poly.pdbx_seq_one_letter_code
_entity_poly.pdbx_strand_id
1 'polypeptide(L)' 'MLDKCPGSANIRTPTLKVKQCPECGTEVELFSNEIKTKCAKCGFEIYNDIESCIKWCRYARECVGDALYEELMEKARNA' A
#
# COMPACT_ATOMS: atom_id res chain seq x y z
N MET A 1 6.34 -24.13 -5.30
CA MET A 1 7.14 -23.05 -5.92
C MET A 1 6.29 -21.80 -5.90
N LEU A 2 6.84 -20.62 -5.62
CA LEU A 2 6.07 -19.38 -5.71
C LEU A 2 6.28 -18.84 -7.12
N ASP A 3 5.30 -19.03 -8.00
CA ASP A 3 5.47 -18.76 -9.45
C ASP A 3 5.51 -17.25 -9.76
N LYS A 4 5.19 -16.41 -8.75
CA LYS A 4 5.09 -14.95 -8.85
C LYS A 4 5.52 -14.28 -7.53
N CYS A 5 6.07 -13.07 -7.63
CA CYS A 5 6.37 -12.24 -6.46
C CYS A 5 5.07 -11.84 -5.73
N PRO A 6 4.89 -12.18 -4.44
CA PRO A 6 3.66 -11.90 -3.71
C PRO A 6 3.50 -10.40 -3.43
N GLY A 7 4.61 -9.66 -3.26
CA GLY A 7 4.58 -8.20 -3.15
C GLY A 7 4.08 -7.49 -4.41
N SER A 8 4.07 -8.17 -5.56
CA SER A 8 3.53 -7.64 -6.81
C SER A 8 2.04 -7.94 -7.02
N ALA A 9 1.38 -8.67 -6.11
CA ALA A 9 0.00 -9.13 -6.30
C ALA A 9 -0.97 -7.97 -6.51
N ASN A 10 -0.95 -6.96 -5.62
CA ASN A 10 -1.83 -5.80 -5.71
C ASN A 10 -1.53 -4.90 -6.92
N ILE A 11 -0.34 -5.00 -7.51
CA ILE A 11 0.07 -4.25 -8.72
C ILE A 11 -0.44 -4.97 -9.97
N ARG A 12 -0.28 -6.30 -10.02
CA ARG A 12 -0.67 -7.13 -11.17
C ARG A 12 -2.16 -7.36 -11.27
N THR A 13 -2.83 -7.46 -10.11
CA THR A 13 -4.26 -7.68 -10.03
C THR A 13 -4.83 -6.79 -8.94
N PRO A 14 -4.99 -5.48 -9.21
CA PRO A 14 -5.57 -4.56 -8.27
C PRO A 14 -6.99 -4.98 -7.91
N THR A 15 -7.32 -4.90 -6.62
CA THR A 15 -8.68 -5.12 -6.11
C THR A 15 -9.28 -3.80 -5.69
N LEU A 16 -10.59 -3.65 -5.90
CA LEU A 16 -11.34 -2.47 -5.50
C LEU A 16 -11.96 -2.70 -4.12
N LYS A 17 -11.83 -1.73 -3.22
CA LYS A 17 -12.55 -1.67 -1.95
C LYS A 17 -13.35 -0.39 -1.88
N VAL A 18 -14.55 -0.46 -1.32
CA VAL A 18 -15.37 0.71 -1.02
C VAL A 18 -15.18 1.07 0.46
N LYS A 19 -14.77 2.30 0.73
CA LYS A 19 -14.65 2.86 2.09
C LYS A 19 -15.56 4.07 2.24
N GLN A 20 -16.03 4.32 3.46
CA GLN A 20 -16.76 5.54 3.78
C GLN A 20 -15.77 6.69 4.04
N CYS A 21 -16.00 7.85 3.43
CA CYS A 21 -15.22 9.05 3.72
C CYS A 21 -15.40 9.45 5.19
N PRO A 22 -14.32 9.60 5.97
CA PRO A 22 -14.43 9.91 7.40
C PRO A 22 -15.00 11.31 7.67
N GLU A 23 -14.87 12.24 6.72
CA GLU A 23 -15.36 13.62 6.85
C GLU A 23 -16.83 13.79 6.46
N CYS A 24 -17.28 13.15 5.38
CA CYS A 24 -18.61 13.42 4.81
C CYS A 24 -19.49 12.18 4.62
N GLY A 25 -19.00 10.99 4.98
CA GLY A 25 -19.75 9.73 4.94
C GLY A 25 -20.19 9.28 3.55
N THR A 26 -19.51 9.74 2.50
CA THR A 26 -19.78 9.28 1.12
C THR A 26 -18.90 8.09 0.79
N GLU A 27 -19.43 7.15 0.03
CA GLU A 27 -18.66 6.02 -0.49
C GLU A 27 -17.56 6.50 -1.42
N VAL A 28 -16.36 5.97 -1.19
CA VAL A 28 -15.19 6.23 -2.00
C VAL A 28 -14.56 4.89 -2.37
N GLU A 29 -14.35 4.74 -3.68
CA GLU A 29 -13.65 3.62 -4.27
C GLU A 29 -12.14 3.79 -4.10
N LEU A 30 -11.47 2.72 -3.70
CA LEU A 30 -10.06 2.73 -3.37
C LEU A 30 -9.42 1.43 -3.86
N PHE A 31 -8.45 1.54 -4.77
CA PHE A 31 -7.75 0.38 -5.32
C PHE A 31 -6.60 -0.06 -4.42
N SER A 32 -6.31 -1.37 -4.38
CA SER A 32 -5.27 -1.95 -3.53
C SER A 32 -3.83 -1.48 -3.82
N ASN A 33 -3.61 -0.80 -4.96
CA ASN A 33 -2.33 -0.22 -5.35
C ASN A 33 -2.28 1.31 -5.20
N GLU A 34 -3.39 1.95 -4.81
CA GLU A 34 -3.42 3.39 -4.57
C GLU A 34 -2.99 3.70 -3.14
N ILE A 35 -2.03 4.61 -2.97
CA ILE A 35 -1.61 5.08 -1.63
C ILE A 35 -2.69 5.93 -0.99
N LYS A 36 -3.37 6.75 -1.81
CA LYS A 36 -4.45 7.64 -1.38
C LYS A 36 -5.37 7.96 -2.55
N THR A 37 -6.58 8.40 -2.23
CA THR A 37 -7.55 8.95 -3.18
C THR A 37 -8.23 10.19 -2.60
N LYS A 38 -8.89 10.98 -3.45
CA LYS A 38 -9.65 12.16 -3.01
C LYS A 38 -11.14 11.85 -3.02
N CYS A 39 -11.83 12.21 -1.94
CA CYS A 39 -13.30 12.15 -1.92
C CYS A 39 -13.87 13.12 -2.96
N ALA A 40 -14.68 12.61 -3.90
CA ALA A 40 -15.28 13.42 -4.95
C ALA A 40 -16.28 14.47 -4.42
N LYS A 41 -16.83 14.27 -3.21
CA LYS A 41 -17.83 15.17 -2.60
C LYS A 41 -17.20 16.32 -1.81
N CYS A 42 -16.29 16.03 -0.88
CA CYS A 42 -15.72 17.05 0.02
C CYS A 42 -14.25 17.36 -0.24
N GLY A 43 -13.55 16.61 -1.10
CA GLY A 43 -12.14 16.81 -1.42
C GLY A 43 -11.14 16.26 -0.41
N PHE A 44 -11.60 15.65 0.70
CA PHE A 44 -10.72 15.05 1.71
C PHE A 44 -9.85 13.93 1.13
N GLU A 45 -8.56 13.91 1.49
CA GLU A 45 -7.63 12.85 1.09
C GLU A 45 -7.76 11.62 2.00
N ILE A 46 -8.19 10.50 1.43
CA ILE A 46 -8.34 9.22 2.12
C ILE A 46 -7.14 8.36 1.81
N TYR A 47 -6.45 7.90 2.85
CA TYR A 47 -5.26 7.04 2.74
C TYR A 47 -5.63 5.56 2.75
N ASN A 48 -4.86 4.78 1.99
CA ASN A 48 -4.97 3.33 1.97
C ASN A 48 -4.04 2.70 3.02
N ASP A 49 -4.48 1.60 3.60
CA ASP A 49 -3.70 0.82 4.55
C ASP A 49 -2.86 -0.21 3.79
N ILE A 50 -1.92 0.28 2.96
CA ILE A 50 -1.01 -0.60 2.20
C ILE A 50 0.18 -0.96 3.08
N GLU A 51 0.35 -2.25 3.33
CA GLU A 51 1.57 -2.77 3.95
C GLU A 51 2.64 -3.03 2.88
N SER A 52 3.82 -2.44 3.05
CA SER A 52 4.96 -2.71 2.16
C SER A 52 5.47 -4.14 2.35
N CYS A 53 5.73 -4.84 1.25
CA CYS A 53 6.28 -6.19 1.28
C CYS A 53 7.67 -6.29 1.93
N ILE A 54 8.36 -5.16 2.11
CA ILE A 54 9.65 -5.12 2.81
C ILE A 54 9.57 -5.61 4.25
N LYS A 55 8.40 -5.48 4.90
CA LYS A 55 8.19 -5.88 6.30
C LYS A 55 8.19 -7.41 6.50
N TRP A 56 7.84 -8.17 5.47
CA TRP A 56 7.61 -9.62 5.59
C TRP A 56 8.31 -10.47 4.52
N CYS A 57 8.77 -9.87 3.42
CA CYS A 57 9.41 -10.63 2.33
C CYS A 57 10.88 -10.91 2.64
N ARG A 58 11.23 -12.20 2.75
CA ARG A 58 12.61 -12.64 2.99
C ARG A 58 13.63 -12.18 1.93
N TYR A 59 13.16 -11.92 0.70
CA TYR A 59 14.00 -11.47 -0.41
C TYR A 59 14.04 -9.95 -0.56
N ALA A 60 13.39 -9.20 0.33
CA ALA A 60 13.27 -7.76 0.16
C ALA A 60 14.64 -7.06 0.14
N ARG A 61 15.58 -7.50 0.98
CA ARG A 61 16.95 -6.97 1.01
C ARG A 61 17.67 -7.17 -0.33
N GLU A 62 17.55 -8.35 -0.93
CA GLU A 62 18.10 -8.63 -2.27
C GLU A 62 17.39 -7.81 -3.36
N CYS A 63 16.10 -7.55 -3.20
CA CYS A 63 15.27 -6.82 -4.16
C CYS A 63 15.62 -5.32 -4.25
N VAL A 64 15.81 -4.66 -3.10
CA VAL A 64 16.03 -3.20 -3.04
C VAL A 64 17.49 -2.81 -2.76
N GLY A 65 18.31 -3.77 -2.34
CA GLY A 65 19.69 -3.56 -1.93
C GLY A 65 19.83 -3.09 -0.47
N ASP A 66 21.00 -3.30 0.11
CA ASP A 66 21.27 -3.09 1.54
C ASP A 66 20.97 -1.67 2.03
N ALA A 67 21.46 -0.65 1.33
CA ALA A 67 21.30 0.74 1.76
C ALA A 67 19.82 1.16 1.84
N LEU A 68 19.05 0.85 0.80
CA LEU A 68 17.62 1.19 0.75
C LEU A 68 16.80 0.30 1.69
N TYR A 69 17.21 -0.96 1.89
CA TYR A 69 16.54 -1.86 2.82
C TYR A 69 16.59 -1.34 4.26
N GLU A 70 17.77 -0.90 4.71
CA GLU A 70 17.92 -0.35 6.07
C GLU A 70 17.11 0.94 6.25
N GLU A 71 17.13 1.86 5.28
CA GLU A 71 16.34 3.10 5.32
C GLU A 71 14.83 2.81 5.44
N LEU A 72 14.32 1.88 4.63
CA LEU A 72 12.90 1.53 4.62
C LEU A 72 12.48 0.77 5.89
N MET A 73 13.34 -0.09 6.44
CA MET A 73 13.08 -0.80 7.69
C MET A 73 13.13 0.11 8.91
N GLU A 74 13.98 1.13 8.92
CA GLU A 74 13.96 2.19 9.94
C GLU A 74 12.65 2.97 9.91
N LYS A 75 12.22 3.45 8.73
CA LYS A 75 10.93 4.13 8.58
C LYS A 75 9.75 3.25 9.00
N ALA A 76 9.79 1.96 8.67
CA ALA A 76 8.75 0.98 9.01
C ALA A 76 8.63 0.70 10.53
N ARG A 77 9.69 0.92 11.31
CA ARG A 77 9.70 0.76 12.78
C ARG A 77 9.18 2.00 13.51
N ASN A 78 9.29 3.16 12.89
CA ASN A 78 8.92 4.45 13.46
C ASN A 78 7.55 4.95 13.00
N ALA A 79 6.85 4.18 12.16
CA ALA A 79 5.52 4.45 11.61
C ALA A 79 4.48 3.52 12.22
#